data_AF-A0A3D1Z2R1-F1
#
_entry.id   AF-A0A3D1Z2R1-F1
#
_cell.length_a   1.000
_cell.length_b   1.000
_cell.length_c   1.000
_cell.angle_alpha   90.00
_cell.angle_beta   90.00
_cell.angle_gamma   90.00
#
_symmetry.space_group_name_H-M   'P 1'
#
loop_
_entity.id
_entity.type
_entity.pdbx_description
1 polymer ?
#
loop_
_entity_poly.entity_id
_entity_poly.type
_entity_poly.pdbx_seq_one_letter_code
_entity_poly.pdbx_strand_id
1 'polypeptide(L)'
;MFDVIIACMDLPFDTTHTDMELAAVRAREEEDLARILSEKYGMPYADLSLQAINTDALRLIPEATARVAEAAAFAKTAKELSLALHNPNNPALSKLSADLAGRGFTLRTFLVSKKSLDRALERYRELSFSTESKPGVFTISPDVLSKAAGAISTLPALAHEIEAAAAEKSLDRISHVLEVLLSGAFALRASDIHFEPGEAKTLLRLRIDGVLSDVYAFEPAIYHQLNSRIKLVSGTKLNVTNEAQDGRFSVEKDSAQVEIRVSLIPSNYGESIVMRILDPEATKVTYKDLGIHPKLLARLEVEIRRPNGMLLTTGPTGSGKTTTLYSFLREIHTPDIKIITIEDPVE
;
A
#
# COMPACT_ATOMS: atom_id res chain seq x y z
N MET A 1 -63.41 29.23 -22.26
CA MET A 1 -62.95 28.03 -21.55
C MET A 1 -62.41 27.09 -22.61
N PHE A 2 -61.09 27.07 -22.79
CA PHE A 2 -60.24 25.96 -23.26
C PHE A 2 -58.87 26.54 -23.62
N ASP A 3 -58.05 26.71 -22.59
CA ASP A 3 -56.61 26.90 -22.71
C ASP A 3 -56.00 25.56 -23.15
N VAL A 4 -55.35 25.55 -24.31
CA VAL A 4 -54.52 24.42 -24.75
C VAL A 4 -53.09 24.74 -24.33
N ILE A 5 -52.65 24.08 -23.27
CA ILE A 5 -51.28 24.07 -22.78
C ILE A 5 -50.40 23.38 -23.82
N ILE A 6 -49.54 24.12 -24.50
CA ILE A 6 -48.42 23.57 -25.26
C ILE A 6 -47.29 23.34 -24.26
N ALA A 7 -47.15 22.10 -23.79
CA ALA A 7 -45.95 21.65 -23.11
C ALA A 7 -44.88 21.36 -24.17
N CYS A 8 -43.90 22.25 -24.33
CA CYS A 8 -42.65 21.91 -25.01
C CYS A 8 -41.94 20.84 -24.17
N MET A 9 -41.89 19.61 -24.67
CA MET A 9 -40.98 18.59 -24.19
C MET A 9 -39.59 18.89 -24.76
N ASP A 10 -38.73 19.50 -23.95
CA ASP A 10 -37.28 19.48 -24.19
C ASP A 10 -36.77 18.06 -23.91
N LEU A 11 -36.80 17.19 -24.93
CA LEU A 11 -36.04 15.94 -24.92
C LEU A 11 -34.56 16.30 -25.06
N PRO A 12 -33.68 16.02 -24.08
CA PRO A 12 -32.25 16.25 -24.26
C PRO A 12 -31.76 15.33 -25.39
N PHE A 13 -31.19 15.92 -26.44
CA PHE A 13 -30.51 15.16 -27.48
C PHE A 13 -29.37 14.36 -26.84
N ASP A 14 -29.41 13.05 -26.95
CA ASP A 14 -28.31 12.18 -26.53
C ASP A 14 -27.17 12.29 -27.56
N THR A 15 -26.22 13.19 -27.29
CA THR A 15 -25.04 13.44 -28.14
C THR A 15 -23.85 12.59 -27.76
N THR A 16 -23.98 11.67 -26.79
CA THR A 16 -22.85 10.94 -26.20
C THR A 16 -22.02 10.19 -27.26
N HIS A 17 -22.69 9.53 -28.21
CA HIS A 17 -22.00 8.79 -29.29
C HIS A 17 -21.23 9.72 -30.24
N THR A 18 -21.84 10.83 -30.64
CA THR A 18 -21.26 11.84 -31.53
C THR A 18 -20.08 12.56 -30.86
N ASP A 19 -20.21 12.84 -29.56
CA ASP A 19 -19.16 13.46 -28.74
C ASP A 19 -17.96 12.51 -28.57
N MET A 20 -18.20 11.20 -28.43
CA MET A 20 -17.14 10.18 -28.39
C MET A 20 -16.39 10.06 -29.72
N GLU A 21 -17.09 10.07 -30.85
CA GLU A 21 -16.46 10.05 -32.18
C GLU A 21 -15.61 11.30 -32.42
N LEU A 22 -16.12 12.48 -32.05
CA LEU A 22 -15.39 13.74 -32.18
C LEU A 22 -14.14 13.77 -31.29
N ALA A 23 -14.22 13.24 -30.07
CA ALA A 23 -13.07 13.12 -29.16
C ALA A 23 -12.00 12.16 -29.71
N ALA A 24 -12.40 11.06 -30.35
CA ALA A 24 -11.48 10.10 -30.97
C ALA A 24 -10.73 10.71 -32.17
N VAL A 25 -11.43 11.50 -33.01
CA VAL A 25 -10.81 12.22 -34.14
C VAL A 25 -9.79 13.25 -33.64
N ARG A 26 -10.15 14.08 -32.67
CA ARG A 26 -9.25 15.09 -32.08
C ARG A 26 -8.01 14.47 -31.45
N ALA A 27 -8.18 13.35 -30.74
CA ALA A 27 -7.05 12.64 -30.15
C ALA A 27 -6.04 12.13 -31.20
N ARG A 28 -6.52 11.72 -32.37
CA ARG A 28 -5.68 11.27 -33.47
C ARG A 28 -4.92 12.45 -34.12
N GLU A 29 -5.61 13.58 -34.28
CA GLU A 29 -5.00 14.81 -34.81
C GLU A 29 -3.86 15.32 -33.89
N GLU A 30 -4.01 15.25 -32.57
CA GLU A 30 -2.96 15.67 -31.63
C GLU A 30 -1.69 14.81 -31.73
N GLU A 31 -1.83 13.49 -31.89
CA GLU A 31 -0.69 12.59 -32.05
C GLU A 31 0.00 12.78 -33.41
N ASP A 32 -0.78 13.00 -34.48
CA ASP A 32 -0.24 13.29 -35.81
C ASP A 32 0.52 14.63 -35.84
N LEU A 33 0.02 15.66 -35.15
CA LEU A 33 0.72 16.93 -34.98
C LEU A 33 2.04 16.77 -34.23
N ALA A 34 2.05 16.00 -33.13
CA ALA A 34 3.27 15.72 -32.38
C ALA A 34 4.30 14.98 -33.24
N ARG A 35 3.85 14.04 -34.09
CA ARG A 35 4.74 13.33 -35.02
C ARG A 35 5.38 14.27 -36.04
N ILE A 36 4.61 15.16 -36.66
CA ILE A 36 5.13 16.15 -37.63
C ILE A 36 6.12 17.11 -36.95
N LEU A 37 5.80 17.59 -35.75
CA LEU A 37 6.71 18.47 -34.99
C LEU A 37 8.01 17.76 -34.61
N SER A 38 7.97 16.45 -34.35
CA SER A 38 9.16 15.67 -34.00
C SER A 38 10.21 15.69 -35.11
N GLU A 39 9.77 15.63 -36.37
CA GLU A 39 10.63 15.73 -37.55
C GLU A 39 11.27 17.13 -37.65
N LYS A 40 10.47 18.18 -37.43
CA LYS A 40 10.96 19.57 -37.45
C LYS A 40 12.03 19.82 -36.40
N TYR A 41 11.89 19.24 -35.21
CA TYR A 41 12.83 19.42 -34.11
C TYR A 41 13.95 18.36 -34.06
N GLY A 42 13.97 17.39 -34.99
CA GLY A 42 14.97 16.32 -35.02
C GLY A 42 14.94 15.40 -33.79
N MET A 43 13.77 15.24 -33.16
CA MET A 43 13.58 14.42 -31.97
C MET A 43 12.73 13.19 -32.26
N PRO A 44 12.98 12.05 -31.57
CA PRO A 44 12.12 10.89 -31.70
C PRO A 44 10.74 11.17 -31.09
N TYR A 45 9.68 10.71 -31.76
CA TYR A 45 8.31 10.76 -31.26
C TYR A 45 8.02 9.56 -30.34
N ALA A 46 7.22 9.78 -29.29
CA ALA A 46 6.67 8.71 -28.46
C ALA A 46 5.18 8.93 -28.19
N ASP A 47 4.44 7.82 -28.15
CA ASP A 47 3.02 7.81 -27.78
C ASP A 47 2.86 7.09 -26.44
N LEU A 48 2.51 7.84 -25.40
CA LEU A 48 2.36 7.32 -24.04
C LEU A 48 0.98 6.68 -23.79
N SER A 49 0.10 6.69 -24.79
CA SER A 49 -1.10 5.85 -24.80
C SER A 49 -0.76 4.39 -25.12
N LEU A 50 0.28 4.17 -25.93
CA LEU A 50 0.75 2.84 -26.35
C LEU A 50 1.94 2.33 -25.51
N GLN A 51 2.80 3.23 -25.03
CA GLN A 51 3.96 2.87 -24.22
C GLN A 51 3.65 2.83 -22.73
N ALA A 52 4.23 1.85 -22.03
CA ALA A 52 4.10 1.74 -20.59
C ALA A 52 4.88 2.86 -19.89
N ILE A 53 4.23 3.51 -18.92
CA ILE A 53 4.82 4.58 -18.11
C ILE A 53 5.35 3.98 -16.81
N ASN A 54 6.67 3.95 -16.66
CA ASN A 54 7.36 3.47 -15.47
C ASN A 54 7.25 4.49 -14.33
N THR A 55 6.62 4.09 -13.22
CA THR A 55 6.43 4.90 -12.02
C THR A 55 7.74 5.26 -11.31
N ASP A 56 8.75 4.40 -11.35
CA ASP A 56 10.08 4.71 -10.79
C ASP A 56 10.83 5.76 -11.60
N ALA A 57 10.52 5.90 -12.89
CA ALA A 57 11.04 6.97 -13.73
C ALA A 57 10.36 8.30 -13.38
N LEU A 58 9.03 8.30 -13.31
CA LEU A 58 8.22 9.48 -12.92
C LEU A 58 8.65 10.04 -11.56
N ARG A 59 8.91 9.18 -10.56
CA ARG A 59 9.37 9.58 -9.21
C ARG A 59 10.65 10.42 -9.19
N LEU A 60 11.46 10.38 -10.23
CA LEU A 60 12.71 11.14 -10.27
C LEU A 60 12.46 12.64 -10.40
N ILE A 61 11.30 13.07 -10.91
CA ILE A 61 10.99 14.47 -11.17
C ILE A 61 9.81 14.87 -10.29
N PRO A 62 9.89 15.90 -9.44
CA PRO A 62 8.73 16.37 -8.68
C PRO A 62 7.60 16.84 -9.60
N GLU A 63 6.33 16.56 -9.26
CA GLU A 63 5.17 16.91 -10.11
C GLU A 63 5.14 18.40 -10.46
N ALA A 64 5.40 19.29 -9.49
CA ALA A 64 5.45 20.73 -9.73
C ALA A 64 6.50 21.09 -10.79
N THR A 65 7.67 20.45 -10.74
CA THR A 65 8.74 20.65 -11.72
C THR A 65 8.38 20.06 -13.08
N ALA A 66 7.78 18.86 -13.11
CA ALA A 66 7.31 18.20 -14.32
C ALA A 66 6.27 19.05 -15.08
N ARG A 67 5.30 19.63 -14.35
CA ARG A 67 4.27 20.50 -14.91
C ARG A 67 4.84 21.80 -15.45
N VAL A 68 5.71 22.47 -14.69
CA VAL A 68 6.35 23.73 -15.12
C VAL A 68 7.25 23.50 -16.34
N ALA A 69 7.95 22.36 -16.39
CA ALA A 69 8.83 22.01 -17.51
C ALA A 69 8.09 21.40 -18.71
N GLU A 70 6.78 21.13 -18.60
CA GLU A 70 5.99 20.39 -19.60
C GLU A 70 6.69 19.08 -20.03
N ALA A 71 7.18 18.34 -19.03
CA ALA A 71 7.99 17.14 -19.23
C ALA A 71 7.75 16.08 -18.16
N ALA A 72 7.81 14.81 -18.56
CA ALA A 72 7.66 13.67 -17.65
C ALA A 72 8.62 12.54 -18.01
N ALA A 73 9.29 11.96 -17.02
CA ALA A 73 10.08 10.75 -17.23
C ALA A 73 9.15 9.54 -17.29
N PHE A 74 9.25 8.73 -18.34
CA PHE A 74 8.32 7.61 -18.56
C PHE A 74 9.00 6.25 -18.64
N ALA A 75 10.31 6.19 -18.84
CA ALA A 75 11.08 4.94 -18.78
C ALA A 75 12.47 5.18 -18.19
N LYS A 76 12.98 4.19 -17.46
CA LYS A 76 14.28 4.23 -16.80
C LYS A 76 14.98 2.89 -17.00
N THR A 77 16.25 2.95 -17.38
CA THR A 77 17.20 1.83 -17.29
C THR A 77 18.32 2.19 -16.29
N ALA A 78 19.33 1.35 -16.12
CA ALA A 78 20.38 1.55 -15.11
C ALA A 78 21.07 2.93 -15.21
N LYS A 79 21.29 3.44 -16.44
CA LYS A 79 21.92 4.75 -16.68
C LYS A 79 21.18 5.65 -17.66
N GLU A 80 20.15 5.16 -18.35
CA GLU A 80 19.40 5.95 -19.35
C GLU A 80 18.01 6.29 -18.82
N LEU A 81 17.58 7.55 -19.00
CA LEU A 81 16.26 8.03 -18.62
C LEU A 81 15.54 8.61 -19.83
N SER A 82 14.40 8.03 -20.19
CA SER A 82 13.55 8.50 -21.27
C SER A 82 12.61 9.60 -20.77
N LEU A 83 12.74 10.80 -21.35
CA LEU A 83 12.02 11.99 -20.97
C LEU A 83 11.05 12.39 -22.09
N ALA A 84 9.75 12.41 -21.80
CA ALA A 84 8.72 12.89 -22.69
C ALA A 84 8.59 14.41 -22.55
N LEU A 85 8.60 15.12 -23.67
CA LEU A 85 8.55 16.58 -23.77
C LEU A 85 7.37 17.00 -24.65
N HIS A 86 6.54 17.93 -24.18
CA HIS A 86 5.55 18.57 -25.05
C HIS A 86 6.14 19.79 -25.77
N ASN A 87 6.90 20.64 -25.05
CA ASN A 87 7.52 21.84 -25.59
C ASN A 87 9.03 21.87 -25.36
N PRO A 88 9.84 21.52 -26.37
CA PRO A 88 11.31 21.50 -26.26
C PRO A 88 11.98 22.83 -25.93
N ASN A 89 11.29 23.96 -26.18
CA ASN A 89 11.85 25.29 -25.98
C ASN A 89 11.50 25.88 -24.59
N ASN A 90 10.91 25.08 -23.70
CA ASN A 90 10.56 25.54 -22.37
C ASN A 90 11.85 25.83 -21.54
N PRO A 91 12.04 27.07 -21.04
CA PRO A 91 13.23 27.44 -20.27
C PRO A 91 13.50 26.56 -19.04
N ALA A 92 12.45 26.03 -18.41
CA ALA A 92 12.56 25.17 -17.24
C ALA A 92 13.18 23.79 -17.54
N LEU A 93 13.21 23.35 -18.80
CA LEU A 93 13.83 22.09 -19.22
C LEU A 93 15.33 22.06 -19.00
N SER A 94 16.00 23.20 -19.19
CA SER A 94 17.46 23.29 -19.03
C SER A 94 17.87 22.96 -17.59
N LYS A 95 17.16 23.51 -16.61
CA LYS A 95 17.37 23.26 -15.18
C LYS A 95 17.04 21.82 -14.80
N LEU A 96 15.92 21.29 -15.30
CA LEU A 96 15.50 19.91 -15.06
C LEU A 96 16.52 18.90 -15.64
N SER A 97 16.98 19.14 -16.86
CA SER A 97 17.92 18.26 -17.54
C SER A 97 19.29 18.27 -16.86
N ALA A 98 19.75 19.44 -16.39
CA ALA A 98 21.00 19.56 -15.64
C ALA A 98 20.93 18.84 -14.29
N ASP A 99 19.81 18.94 -13.57
CA ASP A 99 19.59 18.20 -12.31
C ASP A 99 19.67 16.68 -12.53
N LEU A 100 18.92 16.17 -13.52
CA LEU A 100 18.88 14.73 -13.81
C LEU A 100 20.24 14.20 -14.31
N ALA A 101 20.96 14.99 -15.12
CA ALA A 101 22.32 14.65 -15.55
C ALA A 101 23.31 14.65 -14.37
N GLY A 102 23.19 15.62 -13.45
CA GLY A 102 23.99 15.67 -12.21
C GLY A 102 23.78 14.47 -11.30
N ARG A 103 22.61 13.83 -11.37
CA ARG A 103 22.28 12.57 -10.69
C ARG A 103 22.80 11.32 -11.42
N GLY A 104 23.53 11.48 -12.53
CA GLY A 104 24.20 10.41 -13.25
C GLY A 104 23.39 9.74 -14.36
N PHE A 105 22.28 10.34 -14.81
CA PHE A 105 21.46 9.80 -15.90
C PHE A 105 21.83 10.38 -17.26
N THR A 106 21.90 9.52 -18.27
CA THR A 106 21.91 9.88 -19.68
C THR A 106 20.47 10.10 -20.14
N LEU A 107 20.13 11.33 -20.50
CA LEU A 107 18.77 11.68 -20.91
C LEU A 107 18.54 11.36 -22.38
N ARG A 108 17.44 10.66 -22.67
CA ARG A 108 16.92 10.48 -24.02
C ARG A 108 15.56 11.15 -24.13
N THR A 109 15.47 12.21 -24.91
CA THR A 109 14.28 13.04 -25.02
C THR A 109 13.39 12.60 -26.17
N PHE A 110 12.08 12.55 -25.93
CA PHE A 110 11.06 12.22 -26.91
C PHE A 110 10.01 13.32 -26.99
N LEU A 111 9.61 13.71 -28.19
CA LEU A 111 8.51 14.63 -28.38
C LEU A 111 7.18 13.87 -28.29
N VAL A 112 6.25 14.38 -27.48
CA VAL A 112 4.94 13.74 -27.24
C VAL A 112 3.81 14.74 -27.44
N SER A 113 2.60 14.22 -27.73
CA SER A 113 1.40 15.04 -27.73
C SER A 113 1.05 15.55 -26.34
N LYS A 114 0.20 16.59 -26.27
CA LYS A 114 -0.31 17.10 -24.99
C LYS A 114 -1.06 16.00 -24.24
N LYS A 115 -1.94 15.26 -24.92
CA LYS A 115 -2.64 14.10 -24.36
C LYS A 115 -1.71 13.05 -23.76
N SER A 116 -0.65 12.69 -24.49
CA SER A 116 0.35 11.72 -24.01
C SER A 116 1.06 12.23 -22.76
N LEU A 117 1.45 13.50 -22.73
CA LEU A 117 2.05 14.12 -21.55
C LEU A 117 1.06 14.18 -20.38
N ASP A 118 -0.18 14.61 -20.61
CA ASP A 118 -1.21 14.72 -19.58
C ASP A 118 -1.49 13.37 -18.93
N ARG A 119 -1.53 12.28 -19.72
CA ARG A 119 -1.63 10.91 -19.20
C ARG A 119 -0.46 10.54 -18.28
N ALA A 120 0.77 10.95 -18.60
CA ALA A 120 1.91 10.76 -17.72
C ALA A 120 1.85 11.65 -16.47
N LEU A 121 1.36 12.88 -16.61
CA LEU A 121 1.17 13.81 -15.49
C LEU A 121 0.05 13.36 -14.55
N GLU A 122 -1.01 12.73 -15.06
CA GLU A 122 -2.08 12.13 -14.25
C GLU A 122 -1.56 11.01 -13.37
N ARG A 123 -0.57 10.24 -13.83
CA ARG A 123 0.10 9.22 -13.03
C ARG A 123 0.90 9.77 -11.86
N TYR A 124 1.21 11.08 -11.83
CA TYR A 124 1.72 11.68 -10.59
C TYR A 124 0.69 11.67 -9.47
N ARG A 125 -0.61 11.65 -9.76
CA ARG A 125 -1.62 11.42 -8.73
C ARG A 125 -1.38 10.09 -8.04
N GLU A 126 -1.04 9.03 -8.81
CA GLU A 126 -0.67 7.72 -8.27
C GLU A 126 0.63 7.75 -7.41
N LEU A 127 1.48 8.77 -7.58
CA LEU A 127 2.76 8.94 -6.90
C LEU A 127 2.72 9.90 -5.71
N SER A 128 1.86 10.93 -5.75
CA SER A 128 1.67 11.90 -4.67
C SER A 128 1.03 11.27 -3.42
N PHE A 129 0.59 10.02 -3.52
CA PHE A 129 0.23 9.13 -2.41
C PHE A 129 1.44 8.58 -1.62
N SER A 130 2.64 9.16 -1.78
CA SER A 130 3.84 8.82 -1.02
C SER A 130 4.44 10.04 -0.33
N THR A 131 3.88 10.44 0.81
CA THR A 131 4.72 10.93 1.91
C THR A 131 5.83 9.90 2.08
N GLU A 132 7.10 10.32 1.95
CA GLU A 132 8.34 9.53 1.89
C GLU A 132 8.27 8.15 2.57
N SER A 133 7.62 7.19 1.92
CA SER A 133 7.60 5.80 2.40
C SER A 133 8.71 5.13 1.62
N LYS A 134 9.89 5.03 2.21
CA LYS A 134 10.92 4.15 1.66
C LYS A 134 10.29 2.75 1.57
N PRO A 135 10.35 2.06 0.41
CA PRO A 135 9.88 0.69 0.31
C PRO A 135 10.43 -0.14 1.48
N GLY A 136 9.56 -0.85 2.18
CA GLY A 136 9.94 -1.66 3.34
C GLY A 136 9.82 -0.99 4.71
N VAL A 137 9.57 0.33 4.82
CA VAL A 137 9.26 0.99 6.10
C VAL A 137 8.03 1.88 5.97
N PHE A 138 7.06 1.66 6.84
CA PHE A 138 5.84 2.44 6.97
C PHE A 138 5.80 3.10 8.36
N THR A 139 5.86 4.42 8.40
CA THR A 139 5.80 5.17 9.66
C THR A 139 4.35 5.54 9.94
N ILE A 140 3.85 5.19 11.12
CA ILE A 140 2.56 5.66 11.61
C ILE A 140 2.78 6.95 12.39
N SER A 141 1.91 7.94 12.19
CA SER A 141 1.97 9.19 12.93
C SER A 141 1.83 8.96 14.45
N PRO A 142 2.70 9.53 15.31
CA PRO A 142 2.62 9.35 16.76
C PRO A 142 1.25 9.73 17.37
N ASP A 143 0.60 10.73 16.79
CA ASP A 143 -0.75 11.14 17.17
C ASP A 143 -1.81 10.06 16.91
N VAL A 144 -1.66 9.29 15.83
CA VAL A 144 -2.59 8.21 15.48
C VAL A 144 -2.36 7.00 16.39
N LEU A 145 -1.10 6.64 16.65
CA LEU A 145 -0.73 5.58 17.59
C LEU A 145 -1.25 5.85 19.01
N SER A 146 -1.05 7.07 19.51
CA SER A 146 -1.48 7.46 20.87
C SER A 146 -3.01 7.51 20.99
N LYS A 147 -3.73 8.02 19.98
CA LYS A 147 -5.18 7.95 19.93
C LYS A 147 -5.69 6.51 19.89
N ALA A 148 -5.08 5.65 19.08
CA ALA A 148 -5.48 4.25 18.98
C ALA A 148 -5.32 3.51 20.31
N ALA A 149 -4.21 3.72 21.03
CA ALA A 149 -3.96 3.08 22.33
C ALA A 149 -5.00 3.46 23.41
N GLY A 150 -5.60 4.66 23.32
CA GLY A 150 -6.61 5.15 24.27
C GLY A 150 -8.07 4.94 23.84
N ALA A 151 -8.36 5.00 22.54
CA ALA A 151 -9.73 5.01 22.00
C ALA A 151 -10.15 3.68 21.35
N ILE A 152 -9.21 2.91 20.79
CA ILE A 152 -9.50 1.67 20.05
C ILE A 152 -9.29 0.46 20.95
N SER A 153 -10.26 0.20 21.82
CA SER A 153 -10.27 -0.98 22.70
C SER A 153 -11.24 -2.08 22.25
N THR A 154 -12.09 -1.81 21.26
CA THR A 154 -13.11 -2.75 20.76
C THR A 154 -13.24 -2.68 19.24
N LEU A 155 -13.75 -3.76 18.62
CA LEU A 155 -13.98 -3.82 17.17
C LEU A 155 -14.94 -2.71 16.67
N PRO A 156 -16.05 -2.38 17.36
CA PRO A 156 -16.92 -1.28 16.93
C PRO A 156 -16.22 0.09 16.99
N ALA A 157 -15.34 0.32 17.97
CA ALA A 157 -14.56 1.55 18.04
C ALA A 157 -13.59 1.65 16.85
N LEU A 158 -12.91 0.55 16.50
CA LEU A 158 -12.06 0.52 15.30
C LEU A 158 -12.87 0.79 14.02
N ALA A 159 -14.04 0.18 13.88
CA ALA A 159 -14.91 0.39 12.73
C ALA A 159 -15.30 1.87 12.57
N HIS A 160 -15.64 2.55 13.67
CA HIS A 160 -15.96 3.97 13.68
C HIS A 160 -14.77 4.86 13.24
N GLU A 161 -13.57 4.59 13.75
CA GLU A 161 -12.37 5.35 13.35
C GLU A 161 -12.00 5.12 11.88
N ILE A 162 -12.15 3.89 11.38
CA ILE A 162 -11.95 3.58 9.96
C ILE A 162 -12.97 4.34 9.10
N GLU A 163 -14.24 4.38 9.51
CA GLU A 163 -15.30 5.12 8.80
C GLU A 163 -15.00 6.62 8.76
N ALA A 164 -14.59 7.20 9.90
CA ALA A 164 -14.20 8.60 9.99
C ALA A 164 -13.03 8.92 9.06
N ALA A 165 -11.96 8.11 9.10
CA ALA A 165 -10.80 8.28 8.22
C ALA A 165 -11.18 8.09 6.74
N ALA A 166 -12.07 7.15 6.41
CA ALA A 166 -12.53 6.93 5.04
C ALA A 166 -13.39 8.08 4.49
N ALA A 167 -14.08 8.82 5.37
CA ALA A 167 -14.93 9.96 5.02
C ALA A 167 -14.17 11.28 4.84
N GLU A 168 -12.89 11.34 5.25
CA GLU A 168 -12.07 12.55 5.11
C GLU A 168 -11.93 12.97 3.64
N LYS A 169 -11.82 14.29 3.41
CA LYS A 169 -11.58 14.87 2.08
C LYS A 169 -10.16 15.39 1.98
N SER A 170 -9.20 14.53 2.31
CA SER A 170 -7.77 14.82 2.24
C SER A 170 -7.08 13.94 1.18
N LEU A 171 -5.90 14.38 0.73
CA LEU A 171 -5.11 13.65 -0.27
C LEU A 171 -4.39 12.43 0.32
N ASP A 172 -4.16 12.42 1.64
CA ASP A 172 -3.50 11.38 2.42
C ASP A 172 -4.48 10.38 3.06
N ARG A 173 -5.79 10.55 2.82
CA ARG A 173 -6.88 9.74 3.37
C ARG A 173 -6.60 8.23 3.39
N ILE A 174 -6.08 7.67 2.31
CA ILE A 174 -5.85 6.22 2.20
C ILE A 174 -4.67 5.76 3.07
N SER A 175 -3.64 6.59 3.20
CA SER A 175 -2.57 6.34 4.17
C SER A 175 -3.12 6.44 5.59
N HIS A 176 -3.95 7.44 5.88
CA HIS A 176 -4.56 7.60 7.19
C HIS A 176 -5.47 6.42 7.56
N VAL A 177 -6.29 5.92 6.63
CA VAL A 177 -7.08 4.70 6.84
C VAL A 177 -6.17 3.50 7.15
N LEU A 178 -5.06 3.33 6.43
CA LEU A 178 -4.09 2.26 6.70
C LEU A 178 -3.41 2.45 8.08
N GLU A 179 -3.07 3.67 8.46
CA GLU A 179 -2.51 4.01 9.78
C GLU A 179 -3.48 3.67 10.91
N VAL A 180 -4.75 4.09 10.81
CA VAL A 180 -5.80 3.79 11.79
C VAL A 180 -6.03 2.29 11.89
N LEU A 181 -6.10 1.59 10.76
CA LEU A 181 -6.29 0.15 10.70
C LEU A 181 -5.14 -0.59 11.39
N LEU A 182 -3.89 -0.28 11.05
CA LEU A 182 -2.70 -0.90 11.65
C LEU A 182 -2.63 -0.61 13.15
N SER A 183 -2.87 0.65 13.54
CA SER A 183 -2.87 1.05 14.95
C SER A 183 -3.94 0.32 15.75
N GLY A 184 -5.14 0.18 15.18
CA GLY A 184 -6.23 -0.59 15.78
C GLY A 184 -5.93 -2.08 15.87
N ALA A 185 -5.32 -2.67 14.83
CA ALA A 185 -4.87 -4.06 14.85
C ALA A 185 -3.83 -4.29 15.96
N PHE A 186 -2.90 -3.37 16.17
CA PHE A 186 -1.94 -3.43 17.27
C PHE A 186 -2.60 -3.29 18.64
N ALA A 187 -3.51 -2.33 18.81
CA ALA A 187 -4.22 -2.10 20.07
C ALA A 187 -5.06 -3.32 20.48
N LEU A 188 -5.70 -3.97 19.49
CA LEU A 188 -6.49 -5.19 19.66
C LEU A 188 -5.64 -6.48 19.66
N ARG A 189 -4.32 -6.38 19.52
CA ARG A 189 -3.37 -7.51 19.46
C ARG A 189 -3.76 -8.55 18.41
N ALA A 190 -4.17 -8.08 17.23
CA ALA A 190 -4.45 -8.96 16.11
C ALA A 190 -3.16 -9.61 15.58
N SER A 191 -3.27 -10.87 15.18
CA SER A 191 -2.20 -11.67 14.55
C SER A 191 -2.19 -11.53 13.03
N ASP A 192 -3.38 -11.42 12.44
CA ASP A 192 -3.56 -11.25 10.99
C ASP A 192 -4.62 -10.19 10.70
N ILE A 193 -4.43 -9.49 9.59
CA ILE A 193 -5.39 -8.59 8.96
C ILE A 193 -5.78 -9.20 7.60
N HIS A 194 -7.07 -9.35 7.35
CA HIS A 194 -7.60 -9.94 6.12
C HIS A 194 -8.48 -8.94 5.36
N PHE A 195 -8.25 -8.82 4.06
CA PHE A 195 -9.16 -8.15 3.12
C PHE A 195 -9.72 -9.18 2.13
N GLU A 196 -11.04 -9.40 2.20
CA GLU A 196 -11.75 -10.37 1.37
C GLU A 196 -12.68 -9.62 0.39
N PRO A 197 -12.25 -9.36 -0.87
CA PRO A 197 -13.05 -8.62 -1.83
C PRO A 197 -14.23 -9.46 -2.33
N GLY A 198 -15.44 -8.93 -2.15
CA GLY A 198 -16.69 -9.46 -2.72
C GLY A 198 -17.27 -8.53 -3.77
N GLU A 199 -18.41 -8.94 -4.35
CA GLU A 199 -19.05 -8.22 -5.46
C GLU A 199 -19.45 -6.78 -5.10
N ALA A 200 -20.10 -6.61 -3.94
CA ALA A 200 -20.61 -5.30 -3.51
C ALA A 200 -19.67 -4.56 -2.56
N LYS A 201 -18.92 -5.29 -1.72
CA LYS A 201 -18.08 -4.75 -0.65
C LYS A 201 -16.86 -5.64 -0.42
N THR A 202 -15.81 -5.06 0.13
CA THR A 202 -14.64 -5.80 0.62
C THR A 202 -14.68 -5.90 2.14
N LEU A 203 -14.70 -7.12 2.67
CA LEU A 203 -14.75 -7.37 4.10
C LEU A 203 -13.36 -7.26 4.71
N LEU A 204 -13.22 -6.44 5.76
CA LEU A 204 -12.05 -6.36 6.61
C LEU A 204 -12.27 -7.22 7.85
N ARG A 205 -11.34 -8.14 8.11
CA ARG A 205 -11.38 -9.03 9.28
C ARG A 205 -10.04 -9.03 10.00
N LEU A 206 -10.09 -9.18 11.32
CA LEU A 206 -8.91 -9.33 12.16
C LEU A 206 -8.92 -10.71 12.82
N ARG A 207 -7.75 -11.36 12.88
CA ARG A 207 -7.57 -12.56 13.70
C ARG A 207 -7.08 -12.17 15.08
N ILE A 208 -7.94 -12.29 16.09
CA ILE A 208 -7.63 -11.99 17.49
C ILE A 208 -7.73 -13.28 18.27
N ASP A 209 -6.67 -13.65 19.00
CA ASP A 209 -6.60 -14.91 19.77
C ASP A 209 -6.98 -16.16 18.96
N GLY A 210 -6.62 -16.18 17.67
CA GLY A 210 -6.93 -17.26 16.74
C GLY A 210 -8.32 -17.21 16.10
N VAL A 211 -9.21 -16.34 16.57
CA VAL A 211 -10.58 -16.18 16.06
C VAL A 211 -10.64 -15.06 15.04
N LEU A 212 -11.17 -15.36 13.85
CA LEU A 212 -11.34 -14.39 12.79
C LEU A 212 -12.65 -13.62 13.00
N SER A 213 -12.54 -12.30 13.17
CA SER A 213 -13.65 -11.41 13.53
C SER A 213 -13.82 -10.31 12.48
N ASP A 214 -15.07 -10.04 12.11
CA ASP A 214 -15.41 -9.00 11.14
C ASP A 214 -15.30 -7.62 11.79
N VAL A 215 -14.72 -6.65 11.07
CA VAL A 215 -14.47 -5.30 11.60
C VAL A 215 -15.20 -4.24 10.79
N TYR A 216 -14.98 -4.22 9.47
CA TYR A 216 -15.48 -3.17 8.60
C TYR A 216 -15.73 -3.71 7.20
N ALA A 217 -16.51 -3.00 6.38
CA ALA A 217 -16.76 -3.35 5.00
C ALA A 217 -16.51 -2.13 4.10
N PHE A 218 -15.44 -2.18 3.32
CA PHE A 218 -15.05 -1.10 2.41
C PHE A 218 -15.85 -1.14 1.10
N GLU A 219 -16.12 0.04 0.56
CA GLU A 219 -16.54 0.16 -0.84
C GLU A 219 -15.39 -0.27 -1.78
N PRO A 220 -15.69 -0.90 -2.94
CA PRO A 220 -14.67 -1.38 -3.87
C PRO A 220 -13.65 -0.31 -4.26
N ALA A 221 -14.08 0.93 -4.49
CA ALA A 221 -13.20 2.04 -4.85
C ALA A 221 -12.14 2.34 -3.77
N ILE A 222 -12.54 2.39 -2.50
CA ILE A 222 -11.63 2.62 -1.37
C ILE A 222 -10.67 1.43 -1.22
N TYR A 223 -11.19 0.21 -1.34
CA TYR A 223 -10.38 -0.98 -1.26
C TYR A 223 -9.32 -1.06 -2.37
N HIS A 224 -9.63 -0.71 -3.62
CA HIS A 224 -8.62 -0.69 -4.70
C HIS A 224 -7.50 0.33 -4.44
N GLN A 225 -7.83 1.47 -3.83
CA GLN A 225 -6.83 2.45 -3.39
C GLN A 225 -5.97 1.90 -2.25
N LEU A 226 -6.58 1.24 -1.26
CA LEU A 226 -5.86 0.56 -0.17
C LEU A 226 -4.95 -0.55 -0.68
N ASN A 227 -5.42 -1.38 -1.60
CA ASN A 227 -4.61 -2.42 -2.23
C ASN A 227 -3.37 -1.82 -2.90
N SER A 228 -3.55 -0.77 -3.71
CA SER A 228 -2.43 -0.05 -4.33
C SER A 228 -1.45 0.51 -3.30
N ARG A 229 -1.96 1.07 -2.18
CA ARG A 229 -1.12 1.58 -1.08
C ARG A 229 -0.36 0.47 -0.38
N ILE A 230 -1.00 -0.67 -0.09
CA ILE A 230 -0.38 -1.85 0.52
C ILE A 230 0.72 -2.41 -0.40
N LYS A 231 0.47 -2.50 -1.70
CA LYS A 231 1.47 -2.96 -2.67
C LYS A 231 2.70 -2.07 -2.72
N LEU A 232 2.47 -0.75 -2.68
CA LEU A 232 3.52 0.24 -2.64
C LEU A 232 4.45 0.08 -1.43
N VAL A 233 3.88 -0.04 -0.23
CA VAL A 233 4.65 -0.10 1.03
C VAL A 233 5.36 -1.44 1.19
N SER A 234 4.72 -2.52 0.74
CA SER A 234 5.25 -3.89 0.79
C SER A 234 6.29 -4.21 -0.29
N GLY A 235 6.50 -3.30 -1.24
CA GLY A 235 7.46 -3.46 -2.34
C GLY A 235 7.03 -4.41 -3.45
N THR A 236 5.73 -4.72 -3.55
CA THR A 236 5.18 -5.57 -4.61
C THR A 236 4.82 -4.74 -5.86
N LYS A 237 4.57 -5.42 -6.99
CA LYS A 237 4.36 -4.75 -8.28
C LYS A 237 2.92 -4.28 -8.42
N LEU A 238 2.71 -2.98 -8.52
CA LEU A 238 1.39 -2.36 -8.69
C LEU A 238 0.63 -2.89 -9.92
N ASN A 239 1.35 -3.12 -11.02
CA ASN A 239 0.78 -3.50 -12.32
C ASN A 239 0.56 -5.00 -12.50
N VAL A 240 0.91 -5.85 -11.52
CA VAL A 240 0.68 -7.29 -11.55
C VAL A 240 -0.51 -7.58 -10.65
N THR A 241 -1.60 -8.12 -11.17
CA THR A 241 -2.84 -8.42 -10.40
C THR A 241 -3.41 -9.82 -10.66
N ASN A 242 -2.80 -10.55 -11.59
CA ASN A 242 -3.22 -11.87 -12.07
C ASN A 242 -2.36 -13.02 -11.53
N GLU A 243 -1.41 -12.72 -10.66
CA GLU A 243 -0.48 -13.66 -10.04
C GLU A 243 -0.36 -13.36 -8.54
N ALA A 244 -0.08 -14.39 -7.73
CA ALA A 244 0.16 -14.21 -6.31
C ALA A 244 1.45 -13.40 -6.08
N GLN A 245 1.45 -12.55 -5.06
CA GLN A 245 2.60 -11.72 -4.70
C GLN A 245 2.83 -11.72 -3.20
N ASP A 246 4.08 -11.85 -2.80
CA ASP A 246 4.52 -11.73 -1.41
C ASP A 246 5.36 -10.46 -1.26
N GLY A 247 5.07 -9.71 -0.20
CA GLY A 247 5.77 -8.49 0.16
C GLY A 247 6.00 -8.40 1.66
N ARG A 248 6.75 -7.40 2.07
CA ARG A 248 6.97 -7.12 3.48
C ARG A 248 7.25 -5.65 3.71
N PHE A 249 6.86 -5.16 4.88
CA PHE A 249 7.25 -3.84 5.35
C PHE A 249 7.31 -3.83 6.87
N SER A 250 8.09 -2.93 7.43
CA SER A 250 8.18 -2.74 8.87
C SER A 250 7.36 -1.52 9.27
N VAL A 251 6.71 -1.60 10.42
CA VAL A 251 6.01 -0.48 11.04
C VAL A 251 6.77 -0.04 12.27
N GLU A 252 7.10 1.25 12.34
CA GLU A 252 7.70 1.85 13.53
C GLU A 252 6.60 2.11 14.56
N LYS A 253 6.72 1.43 15.72
CA LYS A 253 5.81 1.55 16.85
C LYS A 253 6.65 1.89 18.08
N ASP A 254 6.55 3.12 18.56
CA ASP A 254 7.35 3.68 19.65
C ASP A 254 8.87 3.57 19.40
N SER A 255 9.50 2.51 19.93
CA SER A 255 10.93 2.20 19.80
C SER A 255 11.21 0.82 19.23
N ALA A 256 10.16 0.10 18.81
CA ALA A 256 10.23 -1.23 18.22
C ALA A 256 9.78 -1.18 16.75
N GLN A 257 10.34 -2.07 15.94
CA GLN A 257 9.87 -2.31 14.58
C GLN A 257 9.04 -3.60 14.57
N VAL A 258 7.80 -3.47 14.10
CA VAL A 258 6.91 -4.60 13.86
C VAL A 258 7.02 -4.99 12.39
N GLU A 259 7.48 -6.20 12.09
CA GLU A 259 7.51 -6.69 10.70
C GLU A 259 6.09 -7.11 10.30
N ILE A 260 5.67 -6.70 9.11
CA ILE A 260 4.42 -7.13 8.49
C ILE A 260 4.75 -7.85 7.21
N ARG A 261 4.28 -9.10 7.11
CA ARG A 261 4.33 -9.89 5.87
C ARG A 261 3.02 -9.80 5.15
N VAL A 262 3.06 -9.56 3.86
CA VAL A 262 1.88 -9.34 3.02
C VAL A 262 1.82 -10.41 1.95
N SER A 263 0.69 -11.08 1.82
CA SER A 263 0.36 -11.99 0.72
C SER A 263 -0.83 -11.42 -0.03
N LEU A 264 -0.71 -11.28 -1.36
CA LEU A 264 -1.77 -10.86 -2.26
C LEU A 264 -2.10 -12.02 -3.21
N ILE A 265 -3.36 -12.44 -3.26
CA ILE A 265 -3.82 -13.54 -4.12
C ILE A 265 -4.95 -13.03 -5.03
N PRO A 266 -4.85 -13.21 -6.37
CA PRO A 266 -5.93 -12.85 -7.28
C PRO A 266 -7.27 -13.50 -6.92
N SER A 267 -8.34 -12.73 -6.97
CA SER A 267 -9.74 -13.15 -6.75
C SER A 267 -10.65 -12.51 -7.81
N ASN A 268 -11.92 -12.92 -7.85
CA ASN A 268 -12.90 -12.43 -8.84
C ASN A 268 -13.16 -10.92 -8.77
N TYR A 269 -12.99 -10.31 -7.60
CA TYR A 269 -13.36 -8.91 -7.34
C TYR A 269 -12.17 -8.04 -6.88
N GLY A 270 -10.94 -8.54 -7.00
CA GLY A 270 -9.73 -7.88 -6.51
C GLY A 270 -8.65 -8.86 -6.08
N GLU A 271 -7.62 -8.40 -5.37
CA GLU A 271 -6.59 -9.26 -4.77
C GLU A 271 -6.94 -9.51 -3.30
N SER A 272 -7.25 -10.74 -2.89
CA SER A 272 -7.35 -11.06 -1.46
C SER A 272 -6.03 -10.75 -0.78
N ILE A 273 -6.06 -9.95 0.29
CA ILE A 273 -4.85 -9.51 1.01
C ILE A 273 -4.86 -10.13 2.40
N VAL A 274 -3.75 -10.77 2.76
CA VAL A 274 -3.47 -11.18 4.14
C VAL A 274 -2.20 -10.47 4.60
N MET A 275 -2.28 -9.75 5.71
CA MET A 275 -1.13 -9.15 6.37
C MET A 275 -0.92 -9.80 7.72
N ARG A 276 0.20 -10.52 7.89
CA ARG A 276 0.58 -11.14 9.15
C ARG A 276 1.46 -10.20 9.95
N ILE A 277 1.07 -9.95 11.20
CA ILE A 277 1.74 -9.04 12.11
C ILE A 277 2.73 -9.84 12.96
N LEU A 278 4.02 -9.54 12.83
CA LEU A 278 5.08 -10.12 13.63
C LEU A 278 5.53 -9.07 14.66
N ASP A 279 4.80 -8.98 15.77
CA ASP A 279 5.13 -8.05 16.86
C ASP A 279 6.17 -8.69 17.80
N PRO A 280 7.43 -8.20 17.82
CA PRO A 280 8.46 -8.72 18.72
C PRO A 280 8.15 -8.47 20.21
N GLU A 281 7.26 -7.55 20.56
CA GLU A 281 6.79 -7.37 21.95
C GLU A 281 5.84 -8.49 22.38
N ALA A 282 5.08 -9.09 21.45
CA ALA A 282 4.20 -10.22 21.78
C ALA A 282 5.00 -11.45 22.28
N THR A 283 6.26 -11.58 21.84
CA THR A 283 7.21 -12.60 22.32
C THR A 283 8.01 -12.15 23.56
N LYS A 284 7.85 -10.91 24.05
CA LYS A 284 8.55 -10.42 25.25
C LYS A 284 7.91 -10.79 26.58
N VAL A 285 6.74 -11.42 26.59
CA VAL A 285 6.10 -11.89 27.84
C VAL A 285 7.02 -12.89 28.55
N THR A 286 7.35 -12.63 29.81
CA THR A 286 8.14 -13.59 30.60
C THR A 286 7.23 -14.70 31.09
N TYR A 287 7.78 -15.91 31.31
CA TYR A 287 6.98 -17.03 31.80
C TYR A 287 6.34 -16.75 33.18
N LYS A 288 6.88 -15.79 33.94
CA LYS A 288 6.37 -15.33 35.23
C LYS A 288 5.10 -14.49 35.09
N ASP A 289 4.96 -13.79 33.96
CA ASP A 289 3.83 -12.89 33.69
C ASP A 289 2.64 -13.61 33.01
N LEU A 290 2.79 -14.91 32.69
CA LEU A 290 1.74 -15.73 32.05
C LEU A 290 0.58 -16.11 33.00
N GLY A 291 0.54 -15.57 34.22
CA GLY A 291 -0.51 -15.89 35.20
C GLY A 291 -0.42 -17.31 35.77
N ILE A 292 0.75 -17.95 35.68
CA ILE A 292 0.99 -19.29 36.22
C ILE A 292 0.89 -19.23 37.75
N HIS A 293 0.05 -20.10 38.32
CA HIS A 293 -0.13 -20.17 39.77
C HIS A 293 1.23 -20.34 40.50
N PRO A 294 1.52 -19.60 41.58
CA PRO A 294 2.87 -19.55 42.19
C PRO A 294 3.48 -20.92 42.53
N LYS A 295 2.65 -21.86 43.01
CA LYS A 295 3.10 -23.25 43.29
C LYS A 295 3.57 -24.00 42.04
N LEU A 296 2.90 -23.79 40.91
CA LEU A 296 3.28 -24.40 39.63
C LEU A 296 4.48 -23.69 39.02
N LEU A 297 4.53 -22.36 39.13
CA LEU A 297 5.67 -21.56 38.69
C LEU A 297 6.97 -22.02 39.34
N ALA A 298 6.98 -22.20 40.67
CA ALA A 298 8.14 -22.70 41.41
C ALA A 298 8.60 -24.11 40.96
N ARG A 299 7.66 -24.96 40.51
CA ARG A 299 8.00 -26.27 39.93
C ARG A 299 8.58 -26.11 38.52
N LEU A 300 7.95 -25.29 37.68
CA LEU A 300 8.42 -25.02 36.32
C LEU A 300 9.83 -24.44 36.30
N GLU A 301 10.17 -23.53 37.22
CA GLU A 301 11.53 -22.95 37.33
C GLU A 301 12.62 -24.01 37.52
N VAL A 302 12.31 -25.09 38.22
CA VAL A 302 13.22 -26.22 38.40
C VAL A 302 13.25 -27.08 37.15
N GLU A 303 12.09 -27.39 36.57
CA GLU A 303 11.99 -28.30 35.42
C GLU A 303 12.60 -27.72 34.13
N ILE A 304 12.43 -26.42 33.85
CA ILE A 304 13.00 -25.78 32.65
C ILE A 304 14.54 -25.76 32.66
N ARG A 305 15.18 -25.80 33.84
CA ARG A 305 16.63 -25.77 34.00
C ARG A 305 17.27 -27.15 34.09
N ARG A 306 16.49 -28.23 33.96
CA ARG A 306 17.04 -29.58 33.99
C ARG A 306 17.88 -29.85 32.73
N PRO A 307 19.02 -30.56 32.86
CA PRO A 307 19.91 -30.81 31.73
C PRO A 307 19.28 -31.73 30.68
N ASN A 308 18.36 -32.61 31.10
CA ASN A 308 17.66 -33.53 30.22
C ASN A 308 16.22 -33.70 30.71
N GLY A 309 15.28 -33.83 29.79
CA GLY A 309 13.86 -34.02 30.10
C GLY A 309 12.97 -33.66 28.92
N MET A 310 11.66 -33.83 29.08
CA MET A 310 10.66 -33.44 28.10
C MET A 310 9.61 -32.57 28.80
N LEU A 311 9.37 -31.38 28.24
CA LEU A 311 8.28 -30.50 28.64
C LEU A 311 7.26 -30.46 27.51
N LEU A 312 6.01 -30.81 27.82
CA LEU A 312 4.90 -30.82 26.88
C LEU A 312 3.90 -29.74 27.26
N THR A 313 3.74 -28.75 26.40
CA THR A 313 2.65 -27.77 26.49
C THR A 313 1.48 -28.23 25.65
N THR A 314 0.34 -28.51 26.28
CA THR A 314 -0.89 -28.98 25.62
C THR A 314 -2.03 -27.99 25.81
N GLY A 315 -3.01 -28.01 24.90
CA GLY A 315 -4.14 -27.08 24.87
C GLY A 315 -4.66 -26.85 23.45
N PRO A 316 -5.88 -26.29 23.29
CA PRO A 316 -6.48 -26.00 21.99
C PRO A 316 -5.72 -24.87 21.25
N THR A 317 -6.03 -24.65 19.97
CA THR A 317 -5.51 -23.51 19.21
C THR A 317 -5.82 -22.19 19.93
N GLY A 318 -4.89 -21.24 19.92
CA GLY A 318 -5.05 -19.95 20.61
C GLY A 318 -4.79 -19.97 22.12
N SER A 319 -4.51 -21.12 22.74
CA SER A 319 -4.30 -21.22 24.20
C SER A 319 -2.93 -20.75 24.70
N GLY A 320 -2.14 -20.03 23.88
CA GLY A 320 -0.83 -19.49 24.28
C GLY A 320 0.31 -20.51 24.42
N LYS A 321 0.20 -21.71 23.83
CA LYS A 321 1.26 -22.76 23.91
C LYS A 321 2.61 -22.28 23.37
N THR A 322 2.62 -21.74 22.15
CA THR A 322 3.84 -21.29 21.48
C THR A 322 4.46 -20.13 22.26
N THR A 323 3.66 -19.16 22.69
CA THR A 323 4.09 -18.05 23.57
C THR A 323 4.73 -18.56 24.86
N THR A 324 4.13 -19.58 25.49
CA THR A 324 4.66 -20.21 26.70
C THR A 324 6.01 -20.89 26.43
N LEU A 325 6.14 -21.69 25.37
CA LEU A 325 7.40 -22.33 25.00
C LEU A 325 8.50 -21.32 24.68
N TYR A 326 8.20 -20.29 23.89
CA TYR A 326 9.15 -19.22 23.58
C TYR A 326 9.62 -18.49 24.84
N SER A 327 8.71 -18.26 25.81
CA SER A 327 9.08 -17.65 27.09
C SER A 327 10.05 -18.52 27.90
N PHE A 328 9.91 -19.85 27.85
CA PHE A 328 10.82 -20.78 28.51
C PHE A 328 12.18 -20.83 27.80
N LEU A 329 12.19 -20.95 26.47
CA LEU A 329 13.42 -20.98 25.67
C LEU A 329 14.27 -19.73 25.90
N ARG A 330 13.62 -18.56 26.00
CA ARG A 330 14.28 -17.29 26.26
C ARG A 330 14.88 -17.20 27.67
N GLU A 331 14.22 -17.76 28.68
CA GLU A 331 14.76 -17.82 30.05
C GLU A 331 16.03 -18.67 30.14
N ILE A 332 16.09 -19.80 29.40
CA ILE A 332 17.25 -20.70 29.42
C ILE A 332 18.32 -20.30 28.39
N HIS A 333 18.02 -19.35 27.50
CA HIS A 333 18.94 -18.93 26.45
C HIS A 333 20.17 -18.26 27.06
N THR A 334 21.31 -18.93 26.93
CA THR A 334 22.63 -18.45 27.33
C THR A 334 23.64 -18.85 26.25
N PRO A 335 24.77 -18.14 26.09
CA PRO A 335 25.80 -18.51 25.12
C PRO A 335 26.34 -19.95 25.27
N ASP A 336 26.22 -20.52 26.48
CA ASP A 336 26.69 -21.87 26.80
C ASP A 336 25.72 -22.97 26.35
N ILE A 337 24.48 -22.62 25.98
CA ILE A 337 23.41 -23.57 25.63
C ILE A 337 23.03 -23.40 24.16
N LYS A 338 23.37 -24.40 23.34
CA LYS A 338 22.94 -24.45 21.94
C LYS A 338 21.49 -24.94 21.83
N ILE A 339 20.58 -24.05 21.44
CA ILE A 339 19.16 -24.34 21.22
C ILE A 339 18.90 -24.58 19.73
N ILE A 340 18.11 -25.60 19.40
CA ILE A 340 17.65 -25.91 18.05
C ILE A 340 16.13 -26.11 18.11
N THR A 341 15.37 -25.43 17.26
CA THR A 341 13.92 -25.59 17.13
C THR A 341 13.57 -26.15 15.75
N ILE A 342 12.43 -26.85 15.67
CA ILE A 342 11.83 -27.33 14.43
C ILE A 342 10.36 -26.92 14.50
N GLU A 343 9.93 -26.08 13.58
CA GLU A 343 8.65 -25.38 13.64
C GLU A 343 8.01 -25.32 12.25
N ASP A 344 6.68 -25.21 12.23
CA ASP A 344 5.88 -25.19 11.00
C ASP A 344 4.61 -24.33 11.20
N PRO A 345 4.63 -23.02 10.84
CA PRO A 345 5.79 -22.19 10.50
C PRO A 345 6.56 -21.74 11.76
N VAL A 346 7.72 -21.09 11.56
CA VAL A 346 8.41 -20.35 12.64
C VAL A 346 7.57 -19.13 13.01
N GLU A 347 7.20 -19.00 14.27
CA GLU A 347 6.52 -17.82 14.85
C GLU A 347 7.54 -16.73 15.27
#